data_AF-A0A1R1ABH5-F1
#
_entry.id   AF-A0A1R1ABH5-F1
#
_cell.length_a   1.000
_cell.length_b   1.000
_cell.length_c   1.000
_cell.angle_alpha   90.00
_cell.angle_beta   90.00
_cell.angle_gamma   90.00
#
_symmetry.space_group_name_H-M   'P 1'
#
loop_
_entity.id
_entity.type
_entity.pdbx_description
1 polymer ?
#
loop_
_entity_poly.entity_id
_entity_poly.type
_entity_poly.pdbx_seq_one_letter_code
_entity_poly.pdbx_strand_id
1 'polypeptide(L)'
;MKTTKAALLLKCFALVLCLAMIAACSNNGNTPANPSTNEPSKTAENTPDATASAEPSLPEAKLTFIYPVSANPGPDQKLVNDEINKYLKEKINATVVLKPLTFDEYEPKLNAMLAAGEEFDLAWSSKGWLGNYQPYIDRGAYLEITDDMISKYAPEARANIPDKFWPDMLAVDGKVYGFPIYQVAAKTKSLIIQKRFIDKYNLDVSTIQSYKDIEPFLKTLKENEPGIIPLGLAQNSWGLYSDRTKVGDGLVLSYAKDDASLGYIGTLQTLDEKKGYYDDMRRWYQAGYINEDAPIIQNINDLKGKGNVAVSLEFTSKPGGEVGEMAINGGNEVVYAPIADSYFTGIAGAMHVINKSSKNPERTLMLINLLNTDSYLYNLICNGIEGKHYNRVDDKNIEPIKDSGYAPNGDWVFGNQFNAFLKPGQAADTWERTIALNDSALVPATNGFGVNEENIKAEIANVTAVNNEYQAALESGSVDPAKELPKYKDKLIASGQEKIQTEIAAQWDKFKQEKGLIK
;
A
#
# COMPACT_ATOMS: atom_id res chain seq x y z
N MET A 1 -39.22 34.66 21.88
CA MET A 1 -39.39 34.60 20.42
C MET A 1 -39.15 33.16 19.97
N LYS A 2 -40.23 32.49 19.56
CA LYS A 2 -40.24 31.15 18.95
C LYS A 2 -40.21 31.33 17.44
N THR A 3 -39.63 30.34 16.75
CA THR A 3 -39.81 29.87 15.35
C THR A 3 -38.56 29.91 14.46
N THR A 4 -37.95 28.74 14.28
CA THR A 4 -37.31 28.32 13.01
C THR A 4 -37.00 26.82 13.05
N LYS A 5 -38.05 26.00 12.87
CA LYS A 5 -37.94 24.54 12.63
C LYS A 5 -38.84 24.05 11.47
N ALA A 6 -39.31 24.95 10.61
CA ALA A 6 -40.30 24.63 9.57
C ALA A 6 -39.77 24.70 8.12
N ALA A 7 -38.47 24.87 7.89
CA ALA A 7 -37.92 25.02 6.54
C ALA A 7 -37.12 23.81 6.01
N LEU A 8 -36.94 22.75 6.81
CA LEU A 8 -36.09 21.60 6.44
C LEU A 8 -36.87 20.34 6.01
N LEU A 9 -38.20 20.34 6.10
CA LEU A 9 -39.03 19.16 5.83
C LEU A 9 -39.70 19.15 4.44
N LEU A 10 -39.42 20.13 3.57
CA LEU A 10 -40.08 20.28 2.27
C LEU A 10 -39.17 20.03 1.04
N LYS A 11 -37.99 19.42 1.23
CA LYS A 11 -37.07 19.08 0.12
C LYS A 11 -36.79 17.59 -0.08
N CYS A 12 -37.35 16.70 0.75
CA CYS A 12 -37.10 15.25 0.65
C CYS A 12 -38.22 14.45 -0.03
N PHE A 13 -39.21 15.09 -0.68
CA PHE A 13 -40.35 14.39 -1.28
C PHE A 13 -40.43 14.47 -2.82
N ALA A 14 -39.37 14.90 -3.50
CA ALA A 14 -39.40 15.20 -4.94
C ALA A 14 -38.42 14.36 -5.81
N LEU A 15 -37.90 13.23 -5.33
CA LEU A 15 -36.91 12.44 -6.08
C LEU A 15 -37.21 10.93 -6.16
N VAL A 16 -38.49 10.52 -6.05
CA VAL A 16 -38.89 9.08 -6.12
C VAL A 16 -39.94 8.81 -7.20
N LEU A 17 -40.22 9.72 -8.13
CA LEU A 17 -41.29 9.49 -9.12
C LEU A 17 -40.91 9.94 -10.54
N CYS A 18 -39.94 9.27 -11.18
CA CYS A 18 -39.66 9.42 -12.62
C CYS A 18 -39.16 8.11 -13.26
N LEU A 19 -39.88 7.01 -13.02
CA LEU A 19 -39.77 5.77 -13.80
C LEU A 19 -41.19 5.30 -14.10
N ALA A 20 -41.73 5.66 -15.27
CA ALA A 20 -42.63 4.84 -16.09
C ALA A 20 -43.26 5.64 -17.24
N MET A 21 -43.09 5.08 -18.45
CA MET A 21 -43.95 5.19 -19.64
C MET A 21 -43.95 6.50 -20.45
N ILE A 22 -43.55 6.39 -21.72
CA ILE A 22 -44.46 6.41 -22.87
C ILE A 22 -43.77 5.73 -24.06
N ALA A 23 -44.48 4.78 -24.66
CA ALA A 23 -44.21 4.17 -25.96
C ALA A 23 -45.10 4.83 -27.04
N ALA A 24 -44.71 4.62 -28.32
CA ALA A 24 -45.48 4.87 -29.57
C ALA A 24 -45.59 6.34 -30.02
N CYS A 25 -45.52 6.73 -31.29
CA CYS A 25 -45.28 6.12 -32.61
C CYS A 25 -45.16 7.29 -33.61
N SER A 26 -44.40 7.15 -34.71
CA SER A 26 -44.88 7.47 -36.08
C SER A 26 -43.81 7.16 -37.14
N ASN A 27 -44.29 6.88 -38.34
CA ASN A 27 -43.84 5.97 -39.38
C ASN A 27 -43.42 6.68 -40.70
N ASN A 28 -42.95 5.85 -41.66
CA ASN A 28 -42.81 6.01 -43.13
C ASN A 28 -41.47 6.54 -43.70
N GLY A 29 -40.83 5.88 -44.69
CA GLY A 29 -41.22 4.66 -45.42
C GLY A 29 -40.23 4.23 -46.53
N ASN A 30 -40.36 2.94 -46.90
CA ASN A 30 -40.11 2.22 -48.17
C ASN A 30 -38.77 2.30 -48.96
N THR A 31 -38.04 1.17 -48.87
CA THR A 31 -37.37 0.26 -49.86
C THR A 31 -37.69 0.40 -51.38
N PRO A 32 -36.97 -0.22 -52.37
CA PRO A 32 -36.14 -1.46 -52.32
C PRO A 32 -34.88 -1.64 -53.24
N ALA A 33 -34.00 -2.55 -52.79
CA ALA A 33 -33.34 -3.73 -53.45
C ALA A 33 -32.60 -3.71 -54.84
N ASN A 34 -31.31 -4.11 -54.77
CA ASN A 34 -30.55 -5.16 -55.54
C ASN A 34 -30.23 -5.01 -57.06
N PRO A 35 -29.31 -5.83 -57.70
CA PRO A 35 -28.30 -6.80 -57.19
C PRO A 35 -26.94 -6.91 -58.00
N SER A 36 -26.04 -7.79 -57.50
CA SER A 36 -25.10 -8.72 -58.20
C SER A 36 -23.91 -8.25 -59.08
N THR A 37 -22.71 -8.82 -58.85
CA THR A 37 -22.11 -9.92 -59.67
C THR A 37 -20.69 -10.35 -59.23
N ASN A 38 -20.42 -11.66 -59.38
CA ASN A 38 -19.20 -12.41 -59.08
C ASN A 38 -18.19 -12.42 -60.24
N GLU A 39 -16.89 -12.31 -59.90
CA GLU A 39 -15.67 -13.05 -60.37
C GLU A 39 -15.31 -13.16 -61.89
N PRO A 40 -14.02 -13.37 -62.29
CA PRO A 40 -13.14 -14.42 -61.76
C PRO A 40 -11.62 -14.14 -61.59
N SER A 41 -11.05 -15.06 -60.82
CA SER A 41 -9.64 -15.34 -60.49
C SER A 41 -8.64 -15.43 -61.66
N LYS A 42 -7.39 -15.01 -61.42
CA LYS A 42 -6.19 -15.42 -62.18
C LYS A 42 -4.97 -15.59 -61.26
N THR A 43 -4.58 -16.86 -61.13
CA THR A 43 -3.24 -17.48 -61.06
C THR A 43 -2.03 -16.71 -60.52
N ALA A 44 -1.38 -17.39 -59.57
CA ALA A 44 -0.07 -17.12 -58.98
C ALA A 44 1.10 -17.41 -59.94
N GLU A 45 2.16 -16.62 -59.82
CA GLU A 45 3.53 -16.96 -60.25
C GLU A 45 4.50 -16.58 -59.12
N ASN A 46 5.31 -17.56 -58.71
CA ASN A 46 6.31 -17.47 -57.65
C ASN A 46 7.61 -16.83 -58.16
N THR A 47 8.20 -15.93 -57.38
CA THR A 47 9.66 -15.71 -57.34
C THR A 47 10.04 -15.36 -55.90
N PRO A 48 11.07 -15.99 -55.32
CA PRO A 48 11.32 -15.93 -53.88
C PRO A 48 12.08 -14.66 -53.52
N ASP A 49 11.50 -13.83 -52.65
CA ASP A 49 12.23 -12.77 -51.98
C ASP A 49 12.39 -13.12 -50.50
N ALA A 50 13.63 -13.14 -50.06
CA ALA A 50 14.03 -13.47 -48.71
C ALA A 50 13.68 -12.28 -47.80
N THR A 51 12.48 -12.30 -47.24
CA THR A 51 12.11 -11.38 -46.15
C THR A 51 12.24 -12.12 -44.83
N ALA A 52 13.21 -11.68 -44.02
CA ALA A 52 13.24 -12.00 -42.61
C ALA A 52 11.88 -11.68 -42.01
N SER A 53 11.28 -12.68 -41.37
CA SER A 53 9.99 -12.61 -40.70
C SER A 53 10.03 -11.54 -39.61
N ALA A 54 9.60 -10.32 -39.93
CA ALA A 54 9.21 -9.36 -38.93
C ALA A 54 7.97 -9.94 -38.23
N GLU A 55 8.07 -10.20 -36.93
CA GLU A 55 6.88 -10.48 -36.13
C GLU A 55 5.86 -9.36 -36.36
N PRO A 56 4.55 -9.67 -36.45
CA PRO A 56 3.54 -8.64 -36.61
C PRO A 56 3.62 -7.68 -35.41
N SER A 57 4.08 -6.46 -35.66
CA SER A 57 4.12 -5.41 -34.64
C SER A 57 2.69 -5.15 -34.18
N LEU A 58 2.42 -5.30 -32.88
CA LEU A 58 1.11 -4.98 -32.32
C LEU A 58 0.72 -3.52 -32.66
N PRO A 59 -0.58 -3.20 -32.87
CA PRO A 59 -1.04 -1.86 -33.25
C PRO A 59 -0.70 -0.80 -32.19
N GLU A 60 -0.67 0.49 -32.54
CA GLU A 60 -0.43 1.53 -31.53
C GLU A 60 -1.49 1.48 -30.42
N ALA A 61 -1.05 1.45 -29.17
CA ALA A 61 -1.94 1.35 -28.00
C ALA A 61 -1.85 2.60 -27.13
N LYS A 62 -2.99 3.01 -26.56
CA LYS A 62 -3.08 4.09 -25.57
C LYS A 62 -3.51 3.48 -24.25
N LEU A 63 -2.61 3.52 -23.28
CA LEU A 63 -2.78 2.96 -21.95
C LEU A 63 -3.15 4.06 -20.95
N THR A 64 -3.90 3.70 -19.92
CA THR A 64 -4.12 4.53 -18.73
C THR A 64 -3.57 3.83 -17.50
N PHE A 65 -2.79 4.53 -16.67
CA PHE A 65 -2.27 4.01 -15.41
C PHE A 65 -2.70 4.89 -14.22
N ILE A 66 -3.52 4.34 -13.34
CA ILE A 66 -4.02 4.97 -12.11
C ILE A 66 -3.16 4.51 -10.91
N TYR A 67 -2.62 5.44 -10.12
CA TYR A 67 -1.75 5.09 -8.98
C TYR A 67 -1.84 6.11 -7.83
N PRO A 68 -1.58 5.67 -6.59
CA PRO A 68 -1.60 6.56 -5.43
C PRO A 68 -0.31 7.39 -5.30
N VAL A 69 -0.44 8.60 -4.76
CA VAL A 69 0.69 9.49 -4.42
C VAL A 69 0.43 10.21 -3.10
N SER A 70 1.48 10.64 -2.41
CA SER A 70 1.35 11.46 -1.20
C SER A 70 0.91 12.90 -1.50
N ALA A 71 1.32 13.43 -2.65
CA ALA A 71 0.97 14.75 -3.14
C ALA A 71 1.03 14.79 -4.67
N ASN A 72 0.51 15.87 -5.26
CA ASN A 72 0.60 16.09 -6.70
C ASN A 72 2.07 16.09 -7.15
N PRO A 73 2.46 15.31 -8.17
CA PRO A 73 3.85 15.24 -8.66
C PRO A 73 4.43 16.57 -9.14
N GLY A 74 3.60 17.56 -9.45
CA GLY A 74 4.04 18.90 -9.83
C GLY A 74 3.72 19.28 -11.28
N PRO A 75 4.02 20.53 -11.68
CA PRO A 75 3.63 21.09 -12.98
C PRO A 75 4.24 20.35 -14.18
N ASP A 76 5.39 19.69 -14.01
CA ASP A 76 6.08 19.01 -15.10
C ASP A 76 5.63 17.54 -15.28
N GLN A 77 4.60 17.08 -14.57
CA GLN A 77 4.01 15.75 -14.76
C GLN A 77 3.67 15.47 -16.24
N LYS A 78 3.11 16.46 -16.95
CA LYS A 78 2.81 16.29 -18.38
C LYS A 78 4.08 16.14 -19.21
N LEU A 79 5.11 16.93 -18.93
CA LEU A 79 6.37 16.90 -19.66
C LEU A 79 7.06 15.54 -19.49
N VAL A 80 7.12 15.03 -18.26
CA VAL A 80 7.69 13.69 -17.99
C VAL A 80 6.86 12.60 -18.68
N ASN A 81 5.53 12.68 -18.64
CA ASN A 81 4.65 11.74 -19.33
C ASN A 81 4.87 11.77 -20.86
N ASP A 82 5.12 12.94 -21.45
CA ASP A 82 5.43 13.05 -22.88
C ASP A 82 6.78 12.39 -23.24
N GLU A 83 7.82 12.51 -22.40
CA GLU A 83 9.09 11.80 -22.58
C GLU A 83 8.95 10.29 -22.41
N ILE A 84 8.20 9.83 -21.41
CA ILE A 84 7.85 8.41 -21.22
C ILE A 84 7.20 7.88 -22.49
N ASN A 85 6.27 8.62 -23.07
CA ASN A 85 5.55 8.21 -24.28
C ASN A 85 6.43 8.12 -25.53
N LYS A 86 7.47 8.95 -25.66
CA LYS A 86 8.45 8.80 -26.75
C LYS A 86 9.18 7.46 -26.62
N TYR A 87 9.62 7.14 -25.40
CA TYR A 87 10.34 5.90 -25.11
C TYR A 87 9.46 4.65 -25.32
N LEU A 88 8.22 4.67 -24.79
CA LEU A 88 7.29 3.55 -24.92
C LEU A 88 6.83 3.31 -26.37
N LYS A 89 6.74 4.35 -27.20
CA LYS A 89 6.45 4.20 -28.64
C LYS A 89 7.54 3.42 -29.35
N GLU A 90 8.81 3.66 -29.03
CA GLU A 90 9.90 2.90 -29.63
C GLU A 90 9.94 1.45 -29.13
N LYS A 91 9.80 1.24 -27.82
CA LYS A 91 9.96 -0.08 -27.20
C LYS A 91 8.80 -1.02 -27.48
N ILE A 92 7.58 -0.51 -27.34
CA ILE A 92 6.37 -1.33 -27.35
C ILE A 92 5.28 -0.72 -28.22
N ASN A 93 5.55 0.31 -29.04
CA ASN A 93 4.53 0.99 -29.86
C ASN A 93 3.32 1.51 -29.07
N ALA A 94 3.52 1.99 -27.83
CA ALA A 94 2.43 2.44 -26.97
C ALA A 94 2.68 3.80 -26.32
N THR A 95 1.60 4.39 -25.82
CA THR A 95 1.63 5.54 -24.91
C THR A 95 0.88 5.22 -23.65
N VAL A 96 1.21 5.91 -22.55
CA VAL A 96 0.52 5.86 -21.27
C VAL A 96 0.08 7.27 -20.85
N VAL A 97 -1.10 7.33 -20.24
CA VAL A 97 -1.57 8.49 -19.48
C VAL A 97 -1.48 8.15 -18.01
N LEU A 98 -0.52 8.76 -17.32
CA LEU A 98 -0.37 8.68 -15.88
C LEU A 98 -1.47 9.50 -15.17
N LYS A 99 -2.22 8.85 -14.27
CA LYS A 99 -3.29 9.44 -13.45
C LYS A 99 -2.97 9.27 -11.96
N PRO A 100 -2.09 10.13 -11.39
CA PRO A 100 -1.83 10.14 -9.96
C PRO A 100 -3.08 10.59 -9.19
N LEU A 101 -3.38 9.93 -8.07
CA LEU A 101 -4.43 10.32 -7.14
C LEU A 101 -3.85 10.36 -5.72
N THR A 102 -4.24 11.31 -4.89
CA THR A 102 -3.80 11.33 -3.49
C THR A 102 -4.41 10.16 -2.70
N PHE A 103 -3.80 9.77 -1.58
CA PHE A 103 -4.27 8.62 -0.79
C PHE A 103 -5.74 8.70 -0.38
N ASP A 104 -6.24 9.88 -0.04
CA ASP A 104 -7.65 10.14 0.29
C ASP A 104 -8.59 10.07 -0.92
N GLU A 105 -8.06 10.30 -2.12
CA GLU A 105 -8.82 10.28 -3.37
C GLU A 105 -8.82 8.90 -4.06
N TYR A 106 -7.79 8.08 -3.81
CA TYR A 106 -7.48 6.89 -4.60
C TYR A 106 -8.64 5.89 -4.64
N GLU A 107 -9.06 5.39 -3.47
CA GLU A 107 -10.12 4.37 -3.41
C GLU A 107 -11.50 4.90 -3.82
N PRO A 108 -11.95 6.10 -3.39
CA PRO A 108 -13.23 6.64 -3.86
C PRO A 108 -13.29 6.77 -5.38
N LYS A 109 -12.24 7.29 -6.02
CA LYS A 109 -12.21 7.47 -7.48
C LYS A 109 -12.07 6.15 -8.23
N LEU A 110 -11.22 5.22 -7.77
CA LEU A 110 -11.10 3.90 -8.38
C LEU A 110 -12.44 3.14 -8.34
N ASN A 111 -13.14 3.17 -7.20
CA ASN A 111 -14.48 2.57 -7.07
C ASN A 111 -15.49 3.21 -8.03
N ALA A 112 -15.48 4.54 -8.16
CA ALA A 112 -16.37 5.25 -9.08
C ALA A 112 -16.12 4.84 -10.54
N MET A 113 -14.85 4.79 -10.96
CA MET A 113 -14.47 4.36 -12.32
C MET A 113 -14.92 2.93 -12.60
N LEU A 114 -14.69 2.01 -11.67
CA LEU A 114 -15.11 0.61 -11.80
C LEU A 114 -16.64 0.46 -11.83
N ALA A 115 -17.37 1.19 -10.98
CA ALA A 115 -18.83 1.17 -10.95
C ALA A 115 -19.46 1.76 -12.23
N ALA A 116 -18.82 2.78 -12.81
CA ALA A 116 -19.24 3.40 -14.07
C ALA A 116 -18.86 2.57 -15.31
N GLY A 117 -18.06 1.51 -15.15
CA GLY A 117 -17.52 0.75 -16.27
C GLY A 117 -16.55 1.58 -17.12
N GLU A 118 -15.90 2.59 -16.54
CA GLU A 118 -14.87 3.37 -17.23
C GLU A 118 -13.70 2.47 -17.64
N GLU A 119 -13.22 2.66 -18.87
CA GLU A 119 -12.05 1.94 -19.37
C GLU A 119 -10.76 2.59 -18.86
N PHE A 120 -9.97 1.81 -18.13
CA PHE A 120 -8.56 2.06 -17.87
C PHE A 120 -7.80 0.74 -18.07
N ASP A 121 -6.47 0.79 -18.14
CA ASP A 121 -5.67 -0.40 -18.44
C ASP A 121 -4.97 -0.95 -17.20
N LEU A 122 -4.33 -0.07 -16.46
CA LEU A 122 -3.48 -0.40 -15.32
C LEU A 122 -3.92 0.39 -14.08
N ALA A 123 -3.99 -0.28 -12.94
CA ALA A 123 -4.09 0.38 -11.65
C ALA A 123 -3.11 -0.22 -10.65
N TRP A 124 -2.81 0.53 -9.60
CA TRP A 124 -2.09 0.01 -8.43
C TRP A 124 -3.08 -0.67 -7.45
N SER A 125 -2.64 -1.70 -6.74
CA SER A 125 -3.45 -2.39 -5.73
C SER A 125 -2.57 -2.98 -4.62
N SER A 126 -3.20 -3.42 -3.55
CA SER A 126 -2.59 -4.25 -2.51
C SER A 126 -3.57 -5.29 -2.00
N LYS A 127 -3.04 -6.30 -1.31
CA LYS A 127 -3.85 -7.36 -0.71
C LYS A 127 -4.80 -6.88 0.39
N GLY A 128 -4.58 -5.72 1.02
CA GLY A 128 -5.45 -5.32 2.13
C GLY A 128 -5.28 -3.96 2.79
N TRP A 129 -4.50 -3.01 2.25
CA TRP A 129 -4.35 -1.69 2.89
C TRP A 129 -4.81 -0.52 2.01
N LEU A 130 -4.77 -0.67 0.69
CA LEU A 130 -5.28 0.29 -0.27
C LEU A 130 -5.59 -0.42 -1.58
N GLY A 131 -6.74 -0.10 -2.19
CA GLY A 131 -7.14 -0.71 -3.45
C GLY A 131 -7.35 -2.21 -3.32
N ASN A 132 -8.02 -2.65 -2.25
CA ASN A 132 -8.13 -4.05 -1.81
C ASN A 132 -8.39 -5.07 -2.93
N TYR A 133 -7.39 -5.92 -3.16
CA TYR A 133 -7.31 -6.88 -4.26
C TYR A 133 -8.52 -7.84 -4.36
N GLN A 134 -8.83 -8.59 -3.30
CA GLN A 134 -9.86 -9.64 -3.37
C GLN A 134 -11.29 -9.09 -3.64
N PRO A 135 -11.78 -8.04 -2.95
CA PRO A 135 -13.11 -7.48 -3.25
C PRO A 135 -13.31 -6.99 -4.68
N TYR A 136 -12.24 -6.57 -5.36
CA TYR A 136 -12.29 -6.17 -6.76
C TYR A 136 -12.30 -7.38 -7.71
N ILE A 137 -11.60 -8.47 -7.37
CA ILE A 137 -11.68 -9.74 -8.10
C ILE A 137 -13.09 -10.32 -8.00
N ASP A 138 -13.69 -10.33 -6.80
CA ASP A 138 -15.02 -10.92 -6.56
C ASP A 138 -16.13 -10.26 -7.40
N ARG A 139 -16.00 -8.95 -7.71
CA ARG A 139 -16.91 -8.21 -8.60
C ARG A 139 -16.48 -8.21 -10.07
N GLY A 140 -15.45 -8.96 -10.43
CA GLY A 140 -14.95 -9.11 -11.79
C GLY A 140 -14.22 -7.88 -12.36
N ALA A 141 -13.64 -7.03 -11.52
CA ALA A 141 -12.96 -5.82 -11.96
C ALA A 141 -11.60 -6.09 -12.64
N TYR A 142 -10.92 -7.18 -12.25
CA TYR A 142 -9.55 -7.46 -12.70
C TYR A 142 -9.47 -8.64 -13.67
N LEU A 143 -8.52 -8.55 -14.59
CA LEU A 143 -8.17 -9.59 -15.54
C LEU A 143 -7.27 -10.63 -14.87
N GLU A 144 -7.55 -11.91 -15.11
CA GLU A 144 -6.63 -13.01 -14.75
C GLU A 144 -5.35 -12.89 -15.58
N ILE A 145 -4.20 -12.91 -14.92
CA ILE A 145 -2.88 -12.88 -15.52
C ILE A 145 -2.36 -14.32 -15.55
N THR A 146 -2.49 -14.99 -16.69
CA THR A 146 -2.08 -16.40 -16.84
C THR A 146 -0.58 -16.55 -17.05
N ASP A 147 -0.05 -17.75 -16.77
CA ASP A 147 1.36 -18.09 -17.03
C ASP A 147 1.74 -17.91 -18.51
N ASP A 148 0.82 -18.22 -19.44
CA ASP A 148 1.02 -18.01 -20.88
C ASP A 148 1.16 -16.51 -21.21
N MET A 149 0.33 -15.67 -20.61
CA MET A 149 0.42 -14.21 -20.80
C MET A 149 1.73 -13.67 -20.22
N ILE A 150 2.13 -14.11 -19.02
CA ILE A 150 3.39 -13.72 -18.40
C ILE A 150 4.57 -14.15 -19.26
N SER A 151 4.61 -15.42 -19.68
CA SER A 151 5.71 -15.98 -20.47
C SER A 151 5.88 -15.25 -21.81
N LYS A 152 4.78 -14.78 -22.40
CA LYS A 152 4.81 -14.08 -23.69
C LYS A 152 5.10 -12.58 -23.56
N TYR A 153 4.60 -11.92 -22.52
CA TYR A 153 4.58 -10.45 -22.46
C TYR A 153 5.36 -9.84 -21.28
N ALA A 154 5.65 -10.63 -20.23
CA ALA A 154 6.43 -10.18 -19.08
C ALA A 154 7.42 -11.23 -18.50
N PRO A 155 8.18 -11.97 -19.33
CA PRO A 155 9.01 -13.07 -18.86
C PRO A 155 10.18 -12.61 -17.99
N GLU A 156 10.81 -11.48 -18.32
CA GLU A 156 11.96 -10.96 -17.58
C GLU A 156 11.54 -10.45 -16.21
N ALA A 157 10.42 -9.72 -16.13
CA ALA A 157 9.86 -9.28 -14.87
C ALA A 157 9.50 -10.45 -13.95
N ARG A 158 8.97 -11.54 -14.52
CA ARG A 158 8.68 -12.77 -13.78
C ARG A 158 9.94 -13.45 -13.23
N ALA A 159 11.04 -13.42 -13.99
CA ALA A 159 12.31 -14.00 -13.59
C ALA A 159 13.00 -13.23 -12.44
N ASN A 160 12.73 -11.92 -12.32
CA ASN A 160 13.29 -11.06 -11.27
C ASN A 160 12.73 -11.34 -9.86
N ILE A 161 11.68 -12.16 -9.75
CA ILE A 161 10.97 -12.41 -8.49
C ILE A 161 11.12 -13.90 -8.13
N PRO A 162 11.76 -14.23 -6.99
CA PRO A 162 11.93 -15.60 -6.55
C PRO A 162 10.62 -16.39 -6.47
N ASP A 163 10.61 -17.63 -6.99
CA ASP A 163 9.43 -18.50 -7.03
C ASP A 163 8.74 -18.70 -5.67
N LYS A 164 9.53 -18.71 -4.59
CA LYS A 164 9.03 -18.82 -3.21
C LYS A 164 8.03 -17.73 -2.82
N PHE A 165 8.01 -16.59 -3.52
CA PHE A 165 7.12 -15.46 -3.21
C PHE A 165 5.81 -15.46 -4.01
N TRP A 166 5.75 -16.12 -5.17
CA TRP A 166 4.57 -16.15 -6.04
C TRP A 166 3.29 -16.73 -5.41
N PRO A 167 3.35 -17.71 -4.47
CA PRO A 167 2.15 -18.16 -3.76
C PRO A 167 1.39 -17.04 -3.03
N ASP A 168 2.03 -15.92 -2.69
CA ASP A 168 1.36 -14.79 -2.02
C ASP A 168 0.43 -14.00 -2.97
N MET A 169 0.61 -14.13 -4.30
CA MET A 169 -0.20 -13.44 -5.30
C MET A 169 -1.53 -14.16 -5.64
N LEU A 170 -1.71 -15.38 -5.14
CA LEU A 170 -2.92 -16.16 -5.35
C LEU A 170 -4.12 -15.51 -4.67
N ALA A 171 -5.18 -15.32 -5.45
CA ALA A 171 -6.51 -14.98 -4.96
C ALA A 171 -7.19 -16.22 -4.36
N VAL A 172 -8.37 -16.04 -3.76
CA VAL A 172 -9.15 -17.12 -3.13
C VAL A 172 -9.47 -18.28 -4.09
N ASP A 173 -9.63 -17.98 -5.39
CA ASP A 173 -9.89 -18.98 -6.44
C ASP A 173 -8.62 -19.69 -6.95
N GLY A 174 -7.46 -19.39 -6.37
CA GLY A 174 -6.17 -19.99 -6.75
C GLY A 174 -5.54 -19.39 -8.02
N LYS A 175 -6.04 -18.25 -8.51
CA LYS A 175 -5.52 -17.57 -9.70
C LYS A 175 -4.78 -16.28 -9.35
N VAL A 176 -4.04 -15.74 -10.33
CA VAL A 176 -3.31 -14.48 -10.21
C VAL A 176 -4.03 -13.41 -11.05
N TYR A 177 -4.30 -12.26 -10.44
CA TYR A 177 -4.95 -11.09 -11.04
C TYR A 177 -4.11 -9.81 -10.92
N GLY A 178 -2.92 -9.91 -10.32
CA GLY A 178 -2.00 -8.80 -10.08
C GLY A 178 -0.56 -9.23 -10.27
N PHE A 179 0.25 -8.30 -10.78
CA PHE A 179 1.68 -8.47 -10.92
C PHE A 179 2.40 -7.74 -9.77
N PRO A 180 3.17 -8.43 -8.93
CA PRO A 180 3.81 -7.83 -7.76
C PRO A 180 4.85 -6.78 -8.14
N ILE A 181 4.92 -5.71 -7.33
CA ILE A 181 5.98 -4.71 -7.40
C ILE A 181 7.09 -5.17 -6.45
N TYR A 182 8.21 -5.64 -6.99
CA TYR A 182 9.27 -6.20 -6.14
C TYR A 182 10.03 -5.09 -5.41
N GLN A 183 9.98 -5.15 -4.08
CA GLN A 183 10.60 -4.20 -3.16
C GLN A 183 10.86 -4.91 -1.83
N VAL A 184 10.91 -4.16 -0.71
CA VAL A 184 10.94 -4.79 0.62
C VAL A 184 9.72 -5.71 0.81
N ALA A 185 9.97 -6.95 1.19
CA ALA A 185 8.99 -8.02 1.41
C ALA A 185 8.93 -8.44 2.89
N ALA A 186 9.59 -7.65 3.75
CA ALA A 186 9.62 -7.84 5.19
C ALA A 186 9.18 -6.56 5.91
N LYS A 187 8.57 -6.72 7.08
CA LYS A 187 8.27 -5.60 7.98
C LYS A 187 9.16 -5.66 9.21
N THR A 188 9.70 -4.50 9.56
CA THR A 188 10.44 -4.28 10.80
C THR A 188 9.86 -3.04 11.47
N LYS A 189 9.17 -3.24 12.59
CA LYS A 189 8.64 -2.14 13.40
C LYS A 189 9.78 -1.43 14.12
N SER A 190 9.89 -0.14 13.93
CA SER A 190 11.01 0.67 14.42
C SER A 190 10.52 2.01 14.95
N LEU A 191 11.27 2.59 15.89
CA LEU A 191 11.18 4.02 16.15
C LEU A 191 11.95 4.77 15.07
N ILE A 192 11.40 5.89 14.62
CA ILE A 192 12.11 6.90 13.84
C ILE A 192 12.62 7.93 14.84
N ILE A 193 13.92 8.20 14.85
CA ILE A 193 14.54 9.17 15.76
C ILE A 193 15.29 10.20 14.92
N GLN A 194 15.01 11.49 15.12
CA GLN A 194 15.76 12.54 14.41
C GLN A 194 17.23 12.52 14.81
N LYS A 195 18.11 12.42 13.82
CA LYS A 195 19.56 12.26 13.99
C LYS A 195 20.20 13.38 14.80
N ARG A 196 19.73 14.62 14.65
CA ARG A 196 20.23 15.78 15.42
C ARG A 196 20.14 15.60 16.94
N PHE A 197 19.14 14.87 17.44
CA PHE A 197 19.02 14.60 18.87
C PHE A 197 19.85 13.39 19.30
N ILE A 198 20.02 12.41 18.42
CA ILE A 198 20.97 11.30 18.64
C ILE A 198 22.37 11.86 18.85
N ASP A 199 22.83 12.69 17.91
CA ASP A 199 24.16 13.28 17.95
C ASP A 199 24.33 14.21 19.16
N LYS A 200 23.35 15.07 19.45
CA LYS A 200 23.42 16.04 20.56
C LYS A 200 23.52 15.37 21.93
N TYR A 201 22.82 14.26 22.13
CA TYR A 201 22.75 13.56 23.42
C TYR A 201 23.57 12.27 23.45
N ASN A 202 24.32 11.96 22.39
CA ASN A 202 25.09 10.73 22.23
C ASN A 202 24.23 9.47 22.52
N LEU A 203 23.01 9.42 21.97
CA LEU A 203 22.13 8.28 22.16
C LEU A 203 22.72 7.06 21.42
N ASP A 204 22.99 5.99 22.15
CA ASP A 204 23.30 4.69 21.54
C ASP A 204 21.99 4.02 21.10
N VAL A 205 21.69 4.12 19.81
CA VAL A 205 20.47 3.54 19.24
C VAL A 205 20.44 2.01 19.37
N SER A 206 21.60 1.36 19.48
CA SER A 206 21.68 -0.10 19.60
C SER A 206 21.14 -0.64 20.92
N THR A 207 21.00 0.21 21.95
CA THR A 207 20.41 -0.19 23.23
C THR A 207 18.89 -0.21 23.21
N ILE A 208 18.25 0.31 22.15
CA ILE A 208 16.80 0.32 22.00
C ILE A 208 16.37 -1.00 21.36
N GLN A 209 15.74 -1.87 22.14
CA GLN A 209 15.28 -3.19 21.68
C GLN A 209 13.77 -3.37 21.83
N SER A 210 13.13 -2.50 22.62
CA SER A 210 11.70 -2.41 22.88
C SER A 210 11.25 -0.95 22.93
N TYR A 211 9.94 -0.72 22.86
CA TYR A 211 9.40 0.63 23.04
C TYR A 211 9.76 1.25 24.40
N LYS A 212 9.98 0.45 25.46
CA LYS A 212 10.27 0.98 26.81
C LYS A 212 11.65 1.63 26.90
N ASP A 213 12.61 1.13 26.13
CA ASP A 213 14.01 1.54 26.21
C ASP A 213 14.21 3.02 25.82
N ILE A 214 13.22 3.63 25.13
CA ILE A 214 13.26 5.04 24.74
C ILE A 214 12.88 6.00 25.88
N GLU A 215 12.24 5.55 26.97
CA GLU A 215 11.70 6.44 28.02
C GLU A 215 12.73 7.42 28.60
N PRO A 216 13.99 7.01 28.94
CA PRO A 216 15.00 7.94 29.45
C PRO A 216 15.34 9.06 28.45
N PHE A 217 15.30 8.74 27.15
CA PHE A 217 15.56 9.71 26.09
C PHE A 217 14.38 10.67 25.90
N LEU A 218 13.13 10.19 25.97
CA LEU A 218 11.95 11.04 25.94
C LEU A 218 11.96 12.07 27.08
N LYS A 219 12.36 11.64 28.29
CA LYS A 219 12.56 12.53 29.43
C LYS A 219 13.62 13.59 29.14
N THR A 220 14.78 13.18 28.62
CA THR A 220 15.89 14.08 28.27
C THR A 220 15.44 15.16 27.28
N LEU A 221 14.72 14.77 26.23
CA LEU A 221 14.16 15.69 25.25
C LEU A 221 13.17 16.67 25.90
N LYS A 222 12.26 16.17 26.75
CA LYS A 222 11.27 17.02 27.41
C LYS A 222 11.90 18.09 28.29
N GLU A 223 12.98 17.75 28.99
CA GLU A 223 13.66 18.65 29.93
C GLU A 223 14.53 19.70 29.20
N ASN A 224 15.08 19.37 28.03
CA ASN A 224 16.14 20.16 27.40
C ASN A 224 15.76 20.75 26.03
N GLU A 225 14.67 20.31 25.39
CA GLU A 225 14.24 20.76 24.06
C GLU A 225 12.84 21.42 24.09
N PRO A 226 12.73 22.67 24.57
CA PRO A 226 11.45 23.38 24.56
C PRO A 226 10.93 23.54 23.12
N GLY A 227 9.65 23.24 22.90
CA GLY A 227 9.00 23.32 21.58
C GLY A 227 9.13 22.05 20.73
N ILE A 228 9.87 21.04 21.20
CA ILE A 228 9.94 19.72 20.59
C ILE A 228 8.92 18.78 21.25
N ILE A 229 8.28 17.96 20.43
CA ILE A 229 7.44 16.84 20.86
C ILE A 229 8.37 15.62 20.99
N PRO A 230 8.62 15.09 22.21
CA PRO A 230 9.52 13.95 22.38
C PRO A 230 9.07 12.71 21.61
N LEU A 231 7.81 12.29 21.78
CA LEU A 231 7.18 11.19 21.07
C LEU A 231 5.89 11.68 20.41
N GLY A 232 5.89 11.79 19.07
CA GLY A 232 4.71 12.20 18.32
C GLY A 232 3.80 11.01 18.01
N LEU A 233 2.52 11.13 18.36
CA LEU A 233 1.46 10.16 18.07
C LEU A 233 0.22 10.83 17.45
N ALA A 234 -0.52 10.05 16.68
CA ALA A 234 -1.79 10.40 16.07
C ALA A 234 -2.71 9.17 15.99
N GLN A 235 -3.93 9.33 15.47
CA GLN A 235 -4.86 8.22 15.25
C GLN A 235 -4.36 7.15 14.27
N ASN A 236 -3.32 7.43 13.49
CA ASN A 236 -2.62 6.44 12.65
C ASN A 236 -1.29 5.93 13.25
N SER A 237 -1.02 6.18 14.54
CA SER A 237 0.23 5.79 15.24
C SER A 237 0.05 4.71 16.31
N TRP A 238 -1.11 4.05 16.36
CA TRP A 238 -1.35 2.96 17.32
C TRP A 238 -0.47 1.74 17.02
N GLY A 239 -0.10 0.97 18.04
CA GLY A 239 0.73 -0.24 17.87
C GLY A 239 2.21 -0.06 18.22
N LEU A 240 2.54 0.93 19.06
CA LEU A 240 3.88 1.10 19.64
C LEU A 240 4.29 -0.10 20.50
N TYR A 241 3.33 -0.74 21.16
CA TYR A 241 3.58 -1.99 21.88
C TYR A 241 4.27 -3.02 20.97
N SER A 242 5.34 -3.61 21.48
CA SER A 242 6.07 -4.71 20.84
C SER A 242 6.46 -5.75 21.88
N ASP A 243 6.47 -7.01 21.46
CA ASP A 243 6.84 -8.15 22.30
C ASP A 243 7.58 -9.18 21.44
N ARG A 244 8.91 -9.21 21.58
CA ARG A 244 9.78 -10.11 20.79
C ARG A 244 9.62 -11.58 21.16
N THR A 245 8.87 -11.92 22.21
CA THR A 245 8.53 -13.33 22.51
C THR A 245 7.37 -13.84 21.64
N LYS A 246 6.69 -12.93 20.93
CA LYS A 246 5.55 -13.22 20.07
C LYS A 246 5.84 -12.92 18.61
N VAL A 247 5.12 -13.62 17.75
CA VAL A 247 4.96 -13.28 16.33
C VAL A 247 3.57 -12.68 16.18
N GLY A 248 3.40 -11.65 15.35
CA GLY A 248 2.06 -11.11 15.07
C GLY A 248 2.00 -9.61 14.80
N ASP A 249 3.05 -8.87 15.15
CA ASP A 249 3.11 -7.43 14.91
C ASP A 249 3.00 -7.11 13.40
N GLY A 250 1.84 -6.59 12.98
CA GLY A 250 1.55 -6.27 11.58
C GLY A 250 1.17 -7.48 10.71
N LEU A 251 0.83 -8.62 11.33
CA LEU A 251 0.35 -9.86 10.69
C LEU A 251 -1.14 -10.09 11.01
N VAL A 252 -1.73 -11.08 10.33
CA VAL A 252 -3.16 -11.42 10.44
C VAL A 252 -3.58 -11.93 11.83
N LEU A 253 -2.69 -12.59 12.57
CA LEU A 253 -2.89 -13.00 13.97
C LEU A 253 -1.56 -13.12 14.70
N SER A 254 -1.62 -13.24 16.04
CA SER A 254 -0.46 -13.39 16.91
C SER A 254 -0.37 -14.78 17.55
N TYR A 255 0.84 -15.25 17.84
CA TYR A 255 1.15 -16.48 18.58
C TYR A 255 2.52 -16.36 19.28
N ALA A 256 2.78 -17.19 20.29
CA ALA A 256 4.08 -17.22 20.97
C ALA A 256 5.12 -17.98 20.13
N LYS A 257 6.36 -17.47 20.06
CA LYS A 257 7.43 -18.09 19.23
C LYS A 257 7.80 -19.50 19.67
N ASP A 258 7.88 -19.71 20.97
CA ASP A 258 8.34 -20.97 21.56
C ASP A 258 7.18 -21.94 21.86
N ASP A 259 5.96 -21.63 21.40
CA ASP A 259 4.80 -22.50 21.53
C ASP A 259 4.60 -23.34 20.27
N ALA A 260 4.92 -24.63 20.38
CA ALA A 260 4.75 -25.61 19.31
C ALA A 260 3.29 -25.79 18.86
N SER A 261 2.30 -25.42 19.68
CA SER A 261 0.88 -25.47 19.29
C SER A 261 0.47 -24.31 18.37
N LEU A 262 1.31 -23.25 18.33
CA LEU A 262 1.04 -22.00 17.65
C LEU A 262 -0.35 -21.47 18.05
N GLY A 263 -0.63 -21.41 19.35
CA GLY A 263 -1.92 -20.96 19.88
C GLY A 263 -2.22 -19.52 19.46
N TYR A 264 -3.44 -19.28 18.98
CA TYR A 264 -3.88 -17.93 18.63
C TYR A 264 -4.00 -17.06 19.89
N ILE A 265 -3.23 -15.97 19.92
CA ILE A 265 -3.32 -14.91 20.93
C ILE A 265 -4.26 -13.84 20.39
N GLY A 266 -5.50 -13.83 20.87
CA GLY A 266 -6.51 -12.88 20.43
C GLY A 266 -6.63 -11.61 21.29
N THR A 267 -7.42 -10.65 20.80
CA THR A 267 -7.52 -9.29 21.34
C THR A 267 -7.73 -9.22 22.85
N LEU A 268 -8.65 -10.01 23.42
CA LEU A 268 -8.95 -9.94 24.85
C LEU A 268 -7.76 -10.37 25.73
N GLN A 269 -7.01 -11.39 25.29
CA GLN A 269 -5.77 -11.82 25.95
C GLN A 269 -4.70 -10.72 25.82
N THR A 270 -4.51 -10.19 24.61
CA THR A 270 -3.55 -9.10 24.36
C THR A 270 -3.84 -7.87 25.23
N LEU A 271 -5.11 -7.50 25.43
CA LEU A 271 -5.47 -6.38 26.31
C LEU A 271 -5.11 -6.64 27.78
N ASP A 272 -5.22 -7.88 28.26
CA ASP A 272 -4.78 -8.24 29.61
C ASP A 272 -3.26 -8.17 29.75
N GLU A 273 -2.52 -8.63 28.74
CA GLU A 273 -1.05 -8.59 28.70
C GLU A 273 -0.51 -7.15 28.57
N LYS A 274 -1.24 -6.26 27.89
CA LYS A 274 -0.87 -4.85 27.65
C LYS A 274 -1.20 -3.89 28.79
N LYS A 275 -1.66 -4.33 29.96
CA LYS A 275 -2.01 -3.42 31.08
C LYS A 275 -0.87 -2.48 31.45
N GLY A 276 0.33 -3.02 31.65
CA GLY A 276 1.52 -2.22 31.98
C GLY A 276 1.94 -1.26 30.85
N TYR A 277 1.67 -1.61 29.60
CA TYR A 277 1.88 -0.69 28.47
C TYR A 277 0.98 0.53 28.57
N TYR A 278 -0.32 0.33 28.85
CA TYR A 278 -1.25 1.46 29.00
C TYR A 278 -0.89 2.35 30.19
N ASP A 279 -0.37 1.79 31.28
CA ASP A 279 0.16 2.55 32.42
C ASP A 279 1.39 3.40 32.03
N ASP A 280 2.30 2.82 31.23
CA ASP A 280 3.46 3.54 30.69
C ASP A 280 3.03 4.68 29.76
N MET A 281 2.11 4.43 28.82
CA MET A 281 1.56 5.47 27.93
C MET A 281 0.89 6.60 28.72
N ARG A 282 0.11 6.25 29.76
CA ARG A 282 -0.50 7.25 30.64
C ARG A 282 0.55 8.11 31.34
N ARG A 283 1.60 7.50 31.89
CA ARG A 283 2.71 8.21 32.56
C ARG A 283 3.42 9.15 31.58
N TRP A 284 3.70 8.69 30.36
CA TRP A 284 4.36 9.49 29.33
C TRP A 284 3.51 10.66 28.86
N TYR A 285 2.19 10.46 28.70
CA TYR A 285 1.24 11.52 28.38
C TYR A 285 1.20 12.58 29.50
N GLN A 286 1.09 12.16 30.77
CA GLN A 286 1.07 13.08 31.91
C GLN A 286 2.40 13.84 32.10
N ALA A 287 3.53 13.23 31.76
CA ALA A 287 4.83 13.89 31.75
C ALA A 287 5.02 14.83 30.54
N GLY A 288 4.08 14.85 29.60
CA GLY A 288 4.14 15.66 28.38
C GLY A 288 5.18 15.19 27.38
N TYR A 289 5.54 13.90 27.41
CA TYR A 289 6.40 13.27 26.40
C TYR A 289 5.64 13.04 25.09
N ILE A 290 4.33 12.84 25.18
CA ILE A 290 3.40 12.67 24.06
C ILE A 290 2.68 13.99 23.81
N ASN A 291 2.39 14.32 22.54
CA ASN A 291 1.60 15.49 22.17
C ASN A 291 0.15 15.41 22.70
N GLU A 292 -0.38 16.54 23.18
CA GLU A 292 -1.71 16.61 23.81
C GLU A 292 -2.87 16.29 22.85
N ASP A 293 -2.69 16.58 21.56
CA ASP A 293 -3.68 16.33 20.50
C ASP A 293 -3.61 14.91 19.92
N ALA A 294 -2.72 14.04 20.42
CA ALA A 294 -2.58 12.64 19.99
C ALA A 294 -3.90 11.85 19.84
N PRO A 295 -4.90 11.95 20.74
CA PRO A 295 -6.15 11.20 20.58
C PRO A 295 -7.06 11.71 19.44
N ILE A 296 -6.85 12.93 18.93
CA ILE A 296 -7.76 13.59 17.97
C ILE A 296 -7.11 13.94 16.63
N ILE A 297 -5.79 14.14 16.59
CA ILE A 297 -5.09 14.40 15.34
C ILE A 297 -5.07 13.13 14.48
N GLN A 298 -5.49 13.25 13.22
CA GLN A 298 -5.68 12.08 12.36
C GLN A 298 -4.36 11.50 11.86
N ASN A 299 -3.45 12.36 11.41
CA ASN A 299 -2.21 11.95 10.74
C ASN A 299 -0.98 12.55 11.42
N ILE A 300 -0.06 11.69 11.85
CA ILE A 300 1.20 12.11 12.47
C ILE A 300 2.08 12.96 11.55
N ASN A 301 1.94 12.79 10.22
CA ASN A 301 2.74 13.53 9.25
C ASN A 301 2.46 15.05 9.27
N ASP A 302 1.27 15.47 9.74
CA ASP A 302 0.92 16.89 9.94
C ASP A 302 1.77 17.58 11.02
N LEU A 303 2.34 16.78 11.93
CA LEU A 303 3.31 17.22 12.93
C LEU A 303 4.75 17.03 12.44
N LYS A 304 5.08 15.84 11.91
CA LYS A 304 6.44 15.53 11.42
C LYS A 304 6.91 16.53 10.37
N GLY A 305 6.04 16.98 9.47
CA GLY A 305 6.37 17.94 8.41
C GLY A 305 6.85 19.31 8.94
N LYS A 306 6.52 19.65 10.19
CA LYS A 306 7.00 20.86 10.88
C LYS A 306 8.42 20.69 11.45
N GLY A 307 8.96 19.47 11.44
CA GLY A 307 10.28 19.12 11.93
C GLY A 307 10.41 19.11 13.46
N ASN A 308 9.31 19.21 14.22
CA ASN A 308 9.33 19.33 15.68
C ASN A 308 8.99 18.03 16.44
N VAL A 309 8.84 16.89 15.75
CA VAL A 309 8.66 15.57 16.35
C VAL A 309 10.01 14.84 16.42
N ALA A 310 10.52 14.57 17.62
CA ALA A 310 11.84 13.95 17.79
C ALA A 310 11.83 12.44 17.58
N VAL A 311 10.81 11.75 18.10
CA VAL A 311 10.60 10.32 17.96
C VAL A 311 9.20 10.04 17.42
N SER A 312 9.06 9.13 16.46
CA SER A 312 7.78 8.61 15.97
C SER A 312 7.86 7.11 15.67
N LEU A 313 6.74 6.49 15.27
CA LEU A 313 6.67 5.06 14.95
C LEU A 313 6.70 4.81 13.43
N GLU A 314 7.44 3.79 13.00
CA GLU A 314 7.42 3.20 11.65
C GLU A 314 7.08 1.71 11.74
N PHE A 315 6.15 1.24 10.92
CA PHE A 315 5.74 -0.17 10.88
C PHE A 315 6.59 -1.00 9.91
N THR A 316 7.16 -0.36 8.89
CA THR A 316 7.92 -0.99 7.81
C THR A 316 9.22 -0.21 7.56
N SER A 317 10.17 -0.30 8.49
CA SER A 317 11.51 0.22 8.25
C SER A 317 12.26 -0.67 7.26
N LYS A 318 12.96 -0.04 6.31
CA LYS A 318 13.76 -0.70 5.28
C LYS A 318 15.09 0.03 5.09
N PRO A 319 16.17 -0.67 4.67
CA PRO A 319 17.44 -0.03 4.37
C PRO A 319 17.25 1.14 3.39
N GLY A 320 17.77 2.33 3.73
CA GLY A 320 17.68 3.53 2.90
C GLY A 320 16.30 4.22 2.90
N GLY A 321 15.35 3.74 3.70
CA GLY A 321 14.04 4.38 3.91
C GLY A 321 14.14 5.71 4.67
N GLU A 322 15.22 5.91 5.41
CA GLU A 322 15.51 7.13 6.18
C GLU A 322 15.49 8.39 5.32
N VAL A 323 15.86 8.28 4.04
CA VAL A 323 15.83 9.40 3.07
C VAL A 323 14.40 9.84 2.77
N GLY A 324 13.46 8.89 2.63
CA GLY A 324 12.04 9.19 2.49
C GLY A 324 11.47 9.79 3.77
N GLU A 325 11.87 9.25 4.92
CA GLU A 325 11.46 9.77 6.23
C GLU A 325 11.98 11.19 6.48
N MET A 326 13.18 11.53 6.03
CA MET A 326 13.72 12.88 6.15
C MET A 326 12.78 13.92 5.52
N ALA A 327 12.24 13.64 4.32
CA ALA A 327 11.29 14.53 3.65
C ALA A 327 10.00 14.71 4.47
N ILE A 328 9.53 13.64 5.13
CA ILE A 328 8.35 13.65 5.99
C ILE A 328 8.63 14.37 7.32
N ASN A 329 9.87 14.36 7.81
CA ASN A 329 10.29 14.95 9.08
C ASN A 329 10.81 16.41 8.95
N GLY A 330 10.27 17.17 8.01
CA GLY A 330 10.62 18.58 7.81
C GLY A 330 12.06 18.78 7.32
N GLY A 331 12.62 17.80 6.61
CA GLY A 331 13.99 17.82 6.10
C GLY A 331 15.06 17.42 7.12
N ASN A 332 14.67 16.93 8.31
CA ASN A 332 15.63 16.44 9.30
C ASN A 332 16.01 14.99 9.04
N GLU A 333 17.31 14.69 9.01
CA GLU A 333 17.81 13.32 8.94
C GLU A 333 17.27 12.50 10.13
N VAL A 334 17.02 11.21 9.88
CA VAL A 334 16.50 10.28 10.88
C VAL A 334 17.29 8.98 10.90
N VAL A 335 17.13 8.23 11.98
CA VAL A 335 17.65 6.87 12.14
C VAL A 335 16.51 5.97 12.61
N TYR A 336 16.44 4.75 12.06
CA TYR A 336 15.54 3.73 12.55
C TYR A 336 16.14 2.97 13.75
N ALA A 337 15.33 2.74 14.78
CA ALA A 337 15.65 1.90 15.92
C ALA A 337 14.65 0.72 16.01
N PRO A 338 15.01 -0.49 15.53
CA PRO A 338 14.12 -1.65 15.54
C PRO A 338 13.67 -2.08 16.95
N ILE A 339 12.35 -2.09 17.17
CA ILE A 339 11.73 -2.50 18.44
C ILE A 339 11.00 -3.84 18.36
N ALA A 340 11.01 -4.48 17.19
CA ALA A 340 10.50 -5.82 16.93
C ALA A 340 11.40 -6.54 15.92
N ASP A 341 11.23 -7.87 15.80
CA ASP A 341 11.95 -8.64 14.79
C ASP A 341 11.36 -8.43 13.39
N SER A 342 12.18 -8.74 12.38
CA SER A 342 11.77 -8.66 10.98
C SER A 342 11.04 -9.92 10.54
N TYR A 343 9.78 -9.76 10.10
CA TYR A 343 8.98 -10.85 9.56
C TYR A 343 8.76 -10.67 8.06
N PHE A 344 8.84 -11.77 7.32
CA PHE A 344 8.39 -11.80 5.94
C PHE A 344 6.88 -11.53 5.91
N THR A 345 6.48 -10.58 5.10
CA THR A 345 5.07 -10.15 4.97
C THR A 345 4.52 -10.32 3.57
N GLY A 346 5.26 -11.01 2.70
CA GLY A 346 4.82 -11.23 1.33
C GLY A 346 5.26 -10.14 0.35
N ILE A 347 4.86 -10.34 -0.91
CA ILE A 347 5.08 -9.43 -2.03
C ILE A 347 3.76 -8.81 -2.54
N ALA A 348 2.62 -9.22 -1.99
CA ALA A 348 1.30 -8.71 -2.35
C ALA A 348 0.95 -7.38 -1.66
N GLY A 349 1.90 -6.77 -0.95
CA GLY A 349 1.75 -5.44 -0.35
C GLY A 349 1.70 -4.30 -1.36
N ALA A 350 2.18 -4.53 -2.59
CA ALA A 350 2.08 -3.59 -3.70
C ALA A 350 2.08 -4.37 -5.01
N MET A 351 1.11 -4.09 -5.89
CA MET A 351 0.99 -4.78 -7.18
C MET A 351 0.35 -3.88 -8.23
N HIS A 352 0.57 -4.25 -9.48
CA HIS A 352 -0.19 -3.74 -10.62
C HIS A 352 -1.30 -4.69 -10.98
N VAL A 353 -2.50 -4.18 -11.21
CA VAL A 353 -3.67 -4.94 -11.65
C VAL A 353 -4.16 -4.42 -12.99
N ILE A 354 -4.64 -5.33 -13.84
CA ILE A 354 -5.17 -5.00 -15.16
C ILE A 354 -6.68 -5.00 -15.09
N ASN A 355 -7.32 -3.92 -15.55
CA ASN A 355 -8.78 -3.86 -15.63
C ASN A 355 -9.28 -4.95 -16.60
N LYS A 356 -10.30 -5.72 -16.19
CA LYS A 356 -10.89 -6.78 -17.02
C LYS A 356 -11.42 -6.28 -18.37
N SER A 357 -11.87 -5.03 -18.44
CA SER A 357 -12.37 -4.38 -19.65
C SER A 357 -11.28 -3.69 -20.50
N SER A 358 -10.00 -3.72 -20.09
CA SER A 358 -8.89 -3.17 -20.87
C SER A 358 -8.89 -3.76 -22.28
N LYS A 359 -8.70 -2.90 -23.28
CA LYS A 359 -8.57 -3.30 -24.68
C LYS A 359 -7.15 -3.68 -25.08
N ASN A 360 -6.18 -3.48 -24.18
CA ASN A 360 -4.75 -3.61 -24.47
C ASN A 360 -4.00 -4.48 -23.44
N PRO A 361 -4.54 -5.62 -22.96
CA PRO A 361 -3.93 -6.38 -21.86
C PRO A 361 -2.50 -6.85 -22.15
N GLU A 362 -2.23 -7.23 -23.40
CA GLU A 362 -0.90 -7.64 -23.87
C GLU A 362 0.11 -6.49 -23.74
N ARG A 363 -0.29 -5.28 -24.16
CA ARG A 363 0.56 -4.09 -24.08
C ARG A 363 0.74 -3.61 -22.65
N THR A 364 -0.29 -3.75 -21.82
CA THR A 364 -0.21 -3.46 -20.38
C THR A 364 0.80 -4.37 -19.70
N LEU A 365 0.83 -5.66 -20.03
CA LEU A 365 1.85 -6.57 -19.52
C LEU A 365 3.25 -6.25 -20.04
N MET A 366 3.40 -5.85 -21.31
CA MET A 366 4.69 -5.36 -21.82
C MET A 366 5.17 -4.10 -21.07
N LEU A 367 4.25 -3.18 -20.74
CA LEU A 367 4.57 -2.03 -19.90
C LEU A 367 5.00 -2.48 -18.50
N ILE A 368 4.27 -3.41 -17.86
CA ILE A 368 4.67 -4.01 -16.57
C ILE A 368 6.07 -4.63 -16.67
N ASN A 369 6.38 -5.33 -17.76
CA ASN A 369 7.71 -5.90 -17.96
C ASN A 369 8.79 -4.82 -17.92
N LEU A 370 8.64 -3.77 -18.73
CA LEU A 370 9.58 -2.64 -18.77
C LEU A 370 9.70 -1.93 -17.43
N LEU A 371 8.58 -1.68 -16.73
CA LEU A 371 8.62 -1.06 -15.40
C LEU A 371 9.41 -1.89 -14.37
N ASN A 372 9.52 -3.20 -14.58
CA ASN A 372 10.24 -4.12 -13.70
C ASN A 372 11.65 -4.49 -14.17
N THR A 373 12.05 -4.16 -15.41
CA THR A 373 13.35 -4.56 -15.98
C THR A 373 14.16 -3.42 -16.62
N ASP A 374 13.51 -2.33 -17.03
CA ASP A 374 14.15 -1.20 -17.70
C ASP A 374 14.45 -0.08 -16.71
N SER A 375 15.73 0.05 -16.33
CA SER A 375 16.19 1.05 -15.36
C SER A 375 16.02 2.49 -15.86
N TYR A 376 16.07 2.73 -17.17
CA TYR A 376 15.85 4.08 -17.72
C TYR A 376 14.39 4.49 -17.55
N LEU A 377 13.45 3.65 -17.99
CA LEU A 377 12.02 3.93 -17.84
C LEU A 377 11.64 4.09 -16.36
N TYR A 378 12.13 3.18 -15.51
CA TYR A 378 11.86 3.22 -14.07
C TYR A 378 12.34 4.54 -13.45
N ASN A 379 13.55 5.00 -13.77
CA ASN A 379 14.06 6.25 -13.21
C ASN A 379 13.46 7.49 -13.86
N LEU A 380 13.05 7.43 -15.13
CA LEU A 380 12.33 8.51 -15.79
C LEU A 380 10.98 8.77 -15.11
N ILE A 381 10.24 7.72 -14.75
CA ILE A 381 8.97 7.88 -14.02
C ILE A 381 9.16 8.26 -12.55
N CYS A 382 10.22 7.77 -11.88
CA CYS A 382 10.44 8.08 -10.46
C CYS A 382 11.04 9.48 -10.24
N ASN A 383 11.97 9.90 -11.10
CA ASN A 383 12.81 11.09 -10.86
C ASN A 383 12.66 12.17 -11.95
N GLY A 384 11.99 11.86 -13.07
CA GLY A 384 11.83 12.78 -14.19
C GLY A 384 13.00 12.75 -15.18
N ILE A 385 13.20 13.85 -15.89
CA ILE A 385 14.23 14.03 -16.93
C ILE A 385 15.57 14.47 -16.31
N GLU A 386 16.65 13.76 -16.65
CA GLU A 386 18.03 14.13 -16.27
C GLU A 386 18.43 15.52 -16.79
N GLY A 387 19.18 16.29 -16.00
CA GLY A 387 19.58 17.66 -16.28
C GLY A 387 18.47 18.70 -16.09
N LYS A 388 17.24 18.25 -15.84
CA LYS A 388 16.09 19.11 -15.53
C LYS A 388 15.53 18.88 -14.12
N HIS A 389 15.30 17.61 -13.77
CA HIS A 389 14.69 17.23 -12.48
C HIS A 389 15.68 16.61 -11.51
N TYR A 390 16.73 15.96 -12.03
CA TYR A 390 17.85 15.46 -11.25
C TYR A 390 19.14 15.52 -12.09
N ASN A 391 20.29 15.45 -11.44
CA ASN A 391 21.59 15.24 -12.08
C ASN A 391 22.15 13.89 -11.69
N ARG A 392 22.82 13.20 -12.63
CA ARG A 392 23.66 12.05 -12.32
C ARG A 392 24.89 12.50 -11.55
N VAL A 393 25.18 11.80 -10.45
CA VAL A 393 26.45 11.94 -9.72
C VAL A 393 27.44 10.89 -10.25
N ASP A 394 26.95 9.66 -10.44
CA ASP A 394 27.66 8.55 -11.06
C ASP A 394 26.65 7.53 -11.64
N ASP A 395 27.13 6.32 -11.99
CA ASP A 395 26.33 5.25 -12.58
C ASP A 395 25.13 4.81 -11.71
N LYS A 396 25.23 4.97 -10.38
CA LYS A 396 24.21 4.54 -9.42
C LYS A 396 23.55 5.69 -8.67
N ASN A 397 24.23 6.81 -8.48
CA ASN A 397 23.80 7.90 -7.61
C ASN A 397 23.25 9.10 -8.39
N ILE A 398 22.22 9.74 -7.82
CA ILE A 398 21.61 10.97 -8.35
C ILE A 398 21.49 12.07 -7.29
N GLU A 399 21.39 13.30 -7.76
CA GLU A 399 21.08 14.48 -6.97
C GLU A 399 19.79 15.14 -7.52
N PRO A 400 18.67 15.17 -6.76
CA PRO A 400 17.47 15.88 -7.18
C PRO A 400 17.72 17.39 -7.31
N ILE A 401 17.20 17.99 -8.39
CA ILE A 401 17.22 19.44 -8.55
C ILE A 401 16.03 20.01 -7.78
N LYS A 402 16.32 20.86 -6.80
CA LYS A 402 15.30 21.53 -5.99
C LYS A 402 14.39 22.40 -6.86
N ASP A 403 13.10 22.40 -6.55
CA ASP A 403 12.06 23.20 -7.24
C ASP A 403 11.98 22.95 -8.76
N SER A 404 12.40 21.75 -9.20
CA SER A 404 12.47 21.38 -10.62
C SER A 404 11.12 21.15 -11.32
N GLY A 405 10.02 21.12 -10.56
CA GLY A 405 8.67 20.95 -11.09
C GLY A 405 8.16 19.51 -11.18
N TYR A 406 8.98 18.52 -10.80
CA TYR A 406 8.58 17.10 -10.76
C TYR A 406 9.14 16.39 -9.52
N ALA A 407 8.26 15.87 -8.66
CA ALA A 407 8.61 15.12 -7.46
C ALA A 407 7.44 14.18 -7.07
N PRO A 408 7.23 13.07 -7.80
CA PRO A 408 6.12 12.15 -7.51
C PRO A 408 6.28 11.45 -6.16
N ASN A 409 7.52 11.29 -5.66
CA ASN A 409 7.84 10.64 -4.39
C ASN A 409 7.13 9.28 -4.22
N GLY A 410 7.06 8.53 -5.32
CA GLY A 410 6.18 7.36 -5.48
C GLY A 410 6.90 6.10 -5.94
N ASP A 411 8.22 5.98 -5.78
CA ASP A 411 9.03 4.88 -6.35
C ASP A 411 8.44 3.47 -6.09
N TRP A 412 7.79 3.28 -4.94
CA TRP A 412 7.14 2.05 -4.49
C TRP A 412 5.87 1.65 -5.29
N VAL A 413 5.35 2.53 -6.17
CA VAL A 413 4.14 2.29 -6.96
C VAL A 413 4.42 1.82 -8.39
N PHE A 414 5.64 2.06 -8.90
CA PHE A 414 5.88 2.02 -10.34
C PHE A 414 6.41 0.70 -10.86
N GLY A 415 7.16 -0.09 -10.08
CA GLY A 415 7.79 -1.33 -10.54
C GLY A 415 8.94 -1.76 -9.63
N ASN A 416 9.72 -2.73 -10.07
CA ASN A 416 10.85 -3.29 -9.32
C ASN A 416 11.79 -2.18 -8.80
N GLN A 417 11.79 -1.96 -7.48
CA GLN A 417 12.52 -0.87 -6.84
C GLN A 417 14.03 -1.07 -6.91
N PHE A 418 14.51 -2.28 -7.19
CA PHE A 418 15.93 -2.55 -7.38
C PHE A 418 16.51 -1.97 -8.69
N ASN A 419 15.66 -1.40 -9.55
CA ASN A 419 16.09 -0.61 -10.72
C ASN A 419 16.39 0.86 -10.39
N ALA A 420 16.06 1.33 -9.19
CA ALA A 420 16.18 2.72 -8.80
C ALA A 420 17.64 3.18 -8.67
N PHE A 421 17.90 4.42 -9.06
CA PHE A 421 19.11 5.11 -8.59
C PHE A 421 19.06 5.34 -7.08
N LEU A 422 20.24 5.43 -6.50
CA LEU A 422 20.44 5.83 -5.13
C LEU A 422 20.27 7.34 -5.00
N LYS A 423 19.39 7.75 -4.09
CA LYS A 423 19.14 9.14 -3.72
C LYS A 423 20.15 9.61 -2.68
N PRO A 424 20.36 10.94 -2.52
CA PRO A 424 21.30 11.47 -1.55
C PRO A 424 21.02 10.93 -0.14
N GLY A 425 22.08 10.49 0.55
CA GLY A 425 21.98 9.90 1.89
C GLY A 425 21.71 8.38 1.92
N GLN A 426 21.40 7.75 0.79
CA GLN A 426 21.32 6.28 0.73
C GLN A 426 22.72 5.66 0.69
N ALA A 427 22.87 4.51 1.34
CA ALA A 427 24.12 3.75 1.30
C ALA A 427 24.29 3.06 -0.06
N ALA A 428 25.54 2.87 -0.50
CA ALA A 428 25.85 2.22 -1.77
C ALA A 428 25.32 0.78 -1.89
N ASP A 429 25.06 0.13 -0.75
CA ASP A 429 24.58 -1.24 -0.61
C ASP A 429 23.08 -1.33 -0.22
N THR A 430 22.32 -0.23 -0.34
CA THR A 430 20.90 -0.15 0.08
C THR A 430 20.05 -1.26 -0.56
N TRP A 431 20.23 -1.54 -1.85
CA TRP A 431 19.46 -2.55 -2.57
C TRP A 431 19.89 -3.97 -2.19
N GLU A 432 21.19 -4.21 -2.09
CA GLU A 432 21.78 -5.48 -1.64
C GLU A 432 21.32 -5.84 -0.22
N ARG A 433 21.31 -4.87 0.70
CA ARG A 433 20.79 -5.05 2.07
C ARG A 433 19.29 -5.32 2.10
N THR A 434 18.52 -4.69 1.21
CA THR A 434 17.07 -4.92 1.13
C THR A 434 16.77 -6.32 0.59
N ILE A 435 17.49 -6.79 -0.43
CA ILE A 435 17.39 -8.17 -0.93
C ILE A 435 17.79 -9.16 0.17
N ALA A 436 18.90 -8.92 0.87
CA ALA A 436 19.32 -9.76 1.98
C ALA A 436 18.26 -9.83 3.10
N LEU A 437 17.65 -8.69 3.45
CA LEU A 437 16.53 -8.64 4.40
C LEU A 437 15.34 -9.48 3.92
N ASN A 438 14.94 -9.35 2.66
CA ASN A 438 13.85 -10.14 2.07
C ASN A 438 14.14 -11.65 2.14
N ASP A 439 15.40 -12.04 1.93
CA ASP A 439 15.81 -13.45 1.96
C ASP A 439 15.98 -14.01 3.37
N SER A 440 16.38 -13.18 4.33
CA SER A 440 16.62 -13.59 5.71
C SER A 440 15.43 -13.43 6.66
N ALA A 441 14.39 -12.69 6.25
CA ALA A 441 13.25 -12.41 7.12
C ALA A 441 12.54 -13.69 7.57
N LEU A 442 12.12 -13.70 8.84
CA LEU A 442 11.43 -14.85 9.42
C LEU A 442 10.09 -15.05 8.73
N VAL A 443 9.88 -16.20 8.09
CA VAL A 443 8.58 -16.55 7.51
C VAL A 443 7.64 -16.96 8.64
N PRO A 444 6.60 -16.18 8.97
CA PRO A 444 5.70 -16.54 10.05
C PRO A 444 4.86 -17.76 9.64
N ALA A 445 4.45 -18.58 10.61
CA ALA A 445 3.55 -19.70 10.40
C ALA A 445 2.20 -19.27 9.77
N THR A 446 1.81 -18.00 9.95
CA THR A 446 0.62 -17.39 9.35
C THR A 446 0.79 -17.05 7.86
N ASN A 447 1.95 -17.29 7.26
CA ASN A 447 2.17 -16.98 5.84
C ASN A 447 1.18 -17.75 4.96
N GLY A 448 0.38 -17.02 4.18
CA GLY A 448 -0.71 -17.59 3.36
C GLY A 448 -2.02 -17.85 4.12
N PHE A 449 -2.11 -17.54 5.41
CA PHE A 449 -3.37 -17.55 6.16
C PHE A 449 -4.12 -16.23 5.96
N GLY A 450 -5.41 -16.32 5.68
CA GLY A 450 -6.33 -15.19 5.63
C GLY A 450 -7.62 -15.55 6.34
N VAL A 451 -8.25 -14.58 7.01
CA VAL A 451 -9.50 -14.79 7.73
C VAL A 451 -10.67 -14.70 6.76
N ASN A 452 -11.52 -15.72 6.73
CA ASN A 452 -12.83 -15.62 6.11
C ASN A 452 -13.80 -14.93 7.08
N GLU A 453 -14.19 -13.71 6.75
CA GLU A 453 -15.03 -12.88 7.63
C GLU A 453 -16.53 -13.12 7.45
N GLU A 454 -16.98 -13.95 6.50
CA GLU A 454 -18.39 -14.08 6.11
C GLU A 454 -19.35 -14.29 7.30
N ASN A 455 -18.96 -15.13 8.26
CA ASN A 455 -19.77 -15.51 9.42
C ASN A 455 -19.67 -14.54 10.62
N ILE A 456 -18.80 -13.53 10.53
CA ILE A 456 -18.45 -12.60 11.61
C ILE A 456 -18.51 -11.12 11.19
N LYS A 457 -19.03 -10.81 10.00
CA LYS A 457 -19.12 -9.42 9.47
C LYS A 457 -19.82 -8.44 10.41
N ALA A 458 -20.93 -8.88 11.02
CA ALA A 458 -21.71 -8.02 11.93
C ALA A 458 -20.93 -7.69 13.21
N GLU A 459 -20.27 -8.69 13.79
CA GLU A 459 -19.44 -8.52 14.97
C GLU A 459 -18.22 -7.65 14.68
N ILE A 460 -17.56 -7.84 13.52
CA ILE A 460 -16.44 -6.99 13.08
C ILE A 460 -16.87 -5.52 13.01
N ALA A 461 -18.03 -5.23 12.43
CA ALA A 461 -18.54 -3.86 12.34
C ALA A 461 -18.80 -3.25 13.73
N ASN A 462 -19.39 -4.01 14.65
CA ASN A 462 -19.66 -3.56 16.02
C ASN A 462 -18.35 -3.32 16.80
N VAL A 463 -17.40 -4.26 16.73
CA VAL A 463 -16.07 -4.13 17.35
C VAL A 463 -15.31 -2.94 16.78
N THR A 464 -15.39 -2.70 15.47
CA THR A 464 -14.75 -1.53 14.84
C THR A 464 -15.29 -0.22 15.42
N ALA A 465 -16.60 -0.11 15.65
CA ALA A 465 -17.18 1.06 16.30
C ALA A 465 -16.67 1.27 17.73
N VAL A 466 -16.49 0.18 18.49
CA VAL A 466 -15.90 0.24 19.84
C VAL A 466 -14.41 0.63 19.78
N ASN A 467 -13.63 0.09 18.85
CA ASN A 467 -12.23 0.47 18.67
C ASN A 467 -12.09 1.98 18.38
N ASN A 468 -12.93 2.51 17.48
CA ASN A 468 -12.95 3.94 17.16
C ASN A 468 -13.29 4.84 18.37
N GLU A 469 -14.05 4.33 19.34
CA GLU A 469 -14.40 5.06 20.56
C GLU A 469 -13.25 5.08 21.60
N TYR A 470 -12.51 3.98 21.75
CA TYR A 470 -11.59 3.79 22.88
C TYR A 470 -10.10 3.79 22.52
N GLN A 471 -9.74 3.28 21.35
CA GLN A 471 -8.37 2.87 21.07
C GLN A 471 -7.41 4.05 21.06
N ALA A 472 -7.74 5.14 20.36
CA ALA A 472 -6.86 6.31 20.28
C ALA A 472 -6.59 6.94 21.66
N ALA A 473 -7.60 6.96 22.54
CA ALA A 473 -7.46 7.51 23.88
C ALA A 473 -6.54 6.66 24.78
N LEU A 474 -6.69 5.32 24.72
CA LEU A 474 -5.86 4.39 25.48
C LEU A 474 -4.43 4.33 24.94
N GLU A 475 -4.24 4.20 23.62
CA GLU A 475 -2.93 4.08 22.99
C GLU A 475 -2.10 5.38 23.11
N SER A 476 -2.74 6.54 23.27
CA SER A 476 -2.06 7.81 23.56
C SER A 476 -1.79 8.06 25.05
N GLY A 477 -2.42 7.30 25.96
CA GLY A 477 -2.37 7.56 27.40
C GLY A 477 -3.20 8.76 27.88
N SER A 478 -4.05 9.34 27.01
CA SER A 478 -4.85 10.52 27.34
C SER A 478 -5.95 10.26 28.39
N VAL A 479 -6.33 8.99 28.59
CA VAL A 479 -7.29 8.55 29.62
C VAL A 479 -6.64 7.65 30.68
N ASP A 480 -7.33 7.50 31.81
CA ASP A 480 -6.91 6.62 32.91
C ASP A 480 -7.22 5.15 32.57
N PRO A 481 -6.19 4.31 32.31
CA PRO A 481 -6.42 2.94 31.86
C PRO A 481 -7.10 2.07 32.91
N ALA A 482 -6.93 2.35 34.21
CA ALA A 482 -7.60 1.60 35.27
C ALA A 482 -9.14 1.75 35.21
N LYS A 483 -9.63 2.83 34.60
CA LYS A 483 -11.07 3.11 34.42
C LYS A 483 -11.59 2.74 33.05
N GLU A 484 -10.83 3.06 32.00
CA GLU A 484 -11.32 2.92 30.62
C GLU A 484 -11.02 1.55 30.00
N LEU A 485 -9.92 0.88 30.38
CA LEU A 485 -9.59 -0.44 29.83
C LEU A 485 -10.63 -1.52 30.18
N PRO A 486 -11.16 -1.60 31.43
CA PRO A 486 -12.24 -2.55 31.74
C PRO A 486 -13.50 -2.29 30.92
N LYS A 487 -13.93 -1.03 30.78
CA LYS A 487 -15.10 -0.64 29.99
C LYS A 487 -14.93 -1.00 28.51
N TYR A 488 -13.73 -0.75 27.98
CA TYR A 488 -13.39 -1.10 26.61
C TYR A 488 -13.50 -2.62 26.40
N LYS A 489 -12.90 -3.42 27.30
CA LYS A 489 -12.98 -4.88 27.25
C LYS A 489 -14.42 -5.39 27.33
N ASP A 490 -15.23 -4.86 28.25
CA ASP A 490 -16.63 -5.24 28.40
C ASP A 490 -17.46 -4.91 27.15
N LYS A 491 -17.23 -3.74 26.54
CA LYS A 491 -17.88 -3.34 25.28
C LYS A 491 -17.45 -4.20 24.10
N LEU A 492 -16.18 -4.60 24.02
CA LEU A 492 -15.70 -5.53 23.00
C LEU A 492 -16.42 -6.88 23.11
N ILE A 493 -16.49 -7.44 24.33
CA ILE A 493 -17.20 -8.70 24.61
C ILE A 493 -18.68 -8.56 24.20
N ALA A 494 -19.35 -7.51 24.65
CA ALA A 494 -20.75 -7.24 24.30
C ALA A 494 -20.99 -7.05 22.79
N SER A 495 -19.96 -6.63 22.06
CA SER A 495 -19.99 -6.42 20.60
C SER A 495 -19.65 -7.67 19.78
N GLY A 496 -19.34 -8.79 20.44
CA GLY A 496 -19.09 -10.08 19.79
C GLY A 496 -17.62 -10.43 19.59
N GLN A 497 -16.69 -9.79 20.31
CA GLN A 497 -15.25 -10.05 20.20
C GLN A 497 -14.88 -11.54 20.44
N GLU A 498 -15.55 -12.22 21.38
CA GLU A 498 -15.31 -13.64 21.65
C GLU A 498 -15.71 -14.54 20.47
N LYS A 499 -16.80 -14.20 19.77
CA LYS A 499 -17.24 -14.92 18.57
C LYS A 499 -16.23 -14.76 17.45
N ILE A 500 -15.73 -13.54 17.22
CA ILE A 500 -14.65 -13.27 16.25
C ILE A 500 -13.44 -14.14 16.57
N GLN A 501 -12.98 -14.14 17.83
CA GLN A 501 -11.81 -14.90 18.22
C GLN A 501 -11.99 -16.41 18.07
N THR A 502 -13.18 -16.92 18.39
CA THR A 502 -13.50 -18.35 18.24
C THR A 502 -13.47 -18.77 16.77
N GLU A 503 -14.05 -17.96 15.88
CA GLU A 503 -14.04 -18.22 14.44
C GLU A 503 -12.61 -18.19 13.87
N ILE A 504 -11.82 -17.16 14.21
CA ILE A 504 -10.42 -17.07 13.78
C ILE A 504 -9.60 -18.25 14.29
N ALA A 505 -9.79 -18.66 15.55
CA ALA A 505 -9.11 -19.83 16.12
C ALA A 505 -9.43 -21.10 15.35
N ALA A 506 -10.71 -21.34 15.02
CA ALA A 506 -11.13 -22.52 14.26
C ALA A 506 -10.55 -22.53 12.83
N GLN A 507 -10.55 -21.37 12.16
CA GLN A 507 -9.92 -21.24 10.83
C GLN A 507 -8.40 -21.45 10.90
N TRP A 508 -7.75 -20.93 11.94
CA TRP A 508 -6.32 -21.09 12.15
C TRP A 508 -5.93 -22.55 12.42
N ASP A 509 -6.70 -23.26 13.26
CA ASP A 509 -6.47 -24.67 13.53
C ASP A 509 -6.62 -25.53 12.27
N LYS A 510 -7.65 -25.25 11.46
CA LYS A 510 -7.82 -25.89 10.15
C LYS A 510 -6.63 -25.63 9.23
N PHE A 511 -6.18 -24.38 9.12
CA PHE A 511 -5.03 -24.01 8.29
C PHE A 511 -3.74 -24.72 8.75
N LYS A 512 -3.49 -24.78 10.06
CA LYS A 512 -2.32 -25.48 10.62
C LYS A 512 -2.31 -26.96 10.25
N GLN A 513 -3.47 -27.63 10.27
CA GLN A 513 -3.61 -29.02 9.86
C GLN A 513 -3.35 -29.20 8.36
N GLU A 514 -3.96 -28.36 7.51
CA GLU A 514 -3.79 -28.41 6.05
C GLU A 514 -2.33 -28.16 5.62
N LYS A 515 -1.61 -27.31 6.35
CA LYS A 515 -0.20 -26.99 6.11
C LYS A 515 0.79 -27.92 6.83
N GLY A 516 0.30 -28.86 7.66
CA GLY A 516 1.16 -29.74 8.48
C GLY A 516 2.04 -28.98 9.47
N LEU A 517 1.59 -27.82 9.96
CA LEU A 517 2.30 -26.99 10.96
C LEU A 517 2.21 -27.59 12.37
N ILE A 518 1.22 -28.43 12.62
CA ILE A 518 1.04 -29.19 13.85
C ILE A 518 0.89 -30.68 13.50
N LYS A 519 1.37 -31.55 14.40
CA LYS A 519 1.35 -33.01 14.21
C LYS A 519 0.03 -33.64 14.61
#